data_AF-A0A2V8FUY4-F1
#
_entry.id   AF-A0A2V8FUY4-F1
#
_cell.length_a   1.000
_cell.length_b   1.000
_cell.length_c   1.000
_cell.angle_alpha   90.00
_cell.angle_beta   90.00
_cell.angle_gamma   90.00
#
_symmetry.space_group_name_H-M   'P 1'
#
loop_
_entity.id
_entity.type
_entity.pdbx_description
1 polymer ?
#
loop_
_entity_poly.entity_id
_entity_poly.type
_entity_poly.pdbx_seq_one_letter_code
_entity_poly.pdbx_strand_id
1 'polypeptide(L)'
;TAAILPGITRDSVMTLARDLGYHVREEMVPREMVYIADEMFFAGTAAEITPIRSVDKQQVGNGRRGPVTEALQRAFFDVINGEVPDSHGWLTYVYPAEAALREPAKAVAGKIR
;
A
#
# COMPACT_ATOMS: atom_id res chain seq x y z
N THR A 1 14.61 -0.32 14.43
CA THR A 1 14.01 -0.75 13.16
C THR A 1 13.54 -2.18 13.31
N ALA A 2 12.34 -2.50 12.86
CA ALA A 2 11.85 -3.88 12.86
C ALA A 2 12.40 -4.65 11.63
N ALA A 3 12.44 -5.98 11.69
CA ALA A 3 12.83 -6.82 10.56
C ALA A 3 11.68 -6.97 9.55
N ILE A 4 11.36 -5.87 8.85
CA ILE A 4 10.33 -5.82 7.80
C ILE A 4 10.94 -5.35 6.48
N LEU A 5 10.33 -5.73 5.35
CA LEU A 5 10.70 -5.21 4.04
C LEU A 5 10.35 -3.70 3.99
N PRO A 6 11.24 -2.82 3.48
CA PRO A 6 10.89 -1.44 3.17
C PRO A 6 9.93 -1.40 1.97
N GLY A 7 8.64 -1.63 2.25
CA GLY A 7 7.61 -1.76 1.21
C GLY A 7 7.27 -0.43 0.55
N ILE A 8 7.27 -0.40 -0.79
CA ILE A 8 6.94 0.80 -1.57
C ILE A 8 5.49 1.24 -1.30
N THR A 9 4.53 0.31 -1.26
CA THR A 9 3.13 0.65 -0.94
C THR A 9 2.99 1.26 0.45
N ARG A 10 3.79 0.80 1.44
CA ARG A 10 3.80 1.40 2.77
C ARG A 10 4.29 2.85 2.71
N ASP A 11 5.37 3.10 1.97
CA ASP A 11 5.90 4.45 1.78
C ASP A 11 4.89 5.37 1.10
N SER A 12 4.25 4.92 0.01
CA SER A 12 3.17 5.65 -0.66
C SER A 12 2.00 5.96 0.28
N VAL A 13 1.57 5.00 1.10
CA VAL A 13 0.50 5.20 2.09
C VAL A 13 0.88 6.23 3.14
N MET A 14 2.11 6.18 3.66
CA MET A 14 2.60 7.15 4.64
C MET A 14 2.67 8.56 4.04
N THR A 15 3.02 8.68 2.76
CA THR A 15 3.01 9.96 2.03
C THR A 15 1.59 10.48 1.86
N LEU A 16 0.67 9.69 1.32
CA LEU A 16 -0.74 10.07 1.16
C LEU A 16 -1.42 10.41 2.50
N ALA A 17 -1.08 9.69 3.57
CA ALA A 17 -1.61 9.99 4.90
C ALA A 17 -1.21 11.40 5.37
N ARG A 18 0.04 11.81 5.12
CA ARG A 18 0.49 13.17 5.44
C ARG A 18 -0.19 14.21 4.56
N ASP A 19 -0.39 13.93 3.27
CA ASP A 19 -1.09 14.83 2.34
C ASP A 19 -2.56 15.06 2.77
N LEU A 20 -3.21 14.03 3.32
CA LEU A 20 -4.54 14.12 3.91
C LEU A 20 -4.57 14.80 5.29
N GLY A 21 -3.42 15.23 5.81
CA GLY A 21 -3.29 15.93 7.09
C GLY A 21 -3.21 15.01 8.31
N TYR A 22 -3.04 13.69 8.12
CA TYR A 22 -2.83 12.77 9.24
C TYR A 22 -1.41 12.87 9.81
N HIS A 23 -1.31 12.71 11.12
CA HIS A 23 -0.03 12.57 11.78
C HIS A 23 0.49 11.13 11.65
N VAL A 24 1.62 10.95 10.96
CA VAL A 24 2.22 9.63 10.72
C VAL A 24 3.43 9.42 11.64
N ARG A 25 3.42 8.34 12.41
CA ARG A 25 4.54 7.91 13.27
C ARG A 25 5.11 6.59 12.80
N GLU A 26 6.42 6.54 12.66
CA GLU A 26 7.15 5.29 12.48
C GLU A 26 7.85 4.94 13.80
N GLU A 27 7.33 3.91 14.47
CA GLU A 27 7.84 3.47 15.76
C GLU A 27 7.70 1.96 15.94
N MET A 28 8.32 1.44 17.00
CA MET A 28 8.12 0.05 17.39
C MET A 28 6.68 -0.13 17.87
N VAL A 29 5.92 -0.97 17.18
CA VAL A 29 4.53 -1.28 17.54
C VAL A 29 4.52 -2.53 18.44
N PRO A 30 4.21 -2.41 19.74
CA PRO A 30 4.07 -3.56 20.61
C PRO A 30 2.77 -4.30 20.30
N ARG A 31 2.71 -5.60 20.63
CA ARG A 31 1.55 -6.45 20.29
C ARG A 31 0.25 -5.91 20.88
N GLU A 32 0.33 -5.31 22.07
CA GLU A 32 -0.84 -4.79 22.79
C GLU A 32 -1.52 -3.64 22.04
N MET A 33 -0.76 -2.87 21.26
CA MET A 33 -1.29 -1.76 20.45
C MET A 33 -2.26 -2.25 19.37
N VAL A 34 -2.04 -3.46 18.85
CA VAL A 34 -2.92 -4.10 17.85
C VAL A 34 -4.33 -4.31 18.40
N TYR A 35 -4.47 -4.60 19.70
CA TYR A 35 -5.77 -4.90 20.32
C TYR A 35 -6.55 -3.65 20.74
N ILE A 36 -5.90 -2.49 20.79
CA ILE A 36 -6.54 -1.21 21.14
C ILE A 36 -6.63 -0.25 19.95
N ALA A 37 -6.21 -0.66 18.76
CA ALA A 37 -6.30 0.14 17.55
C ALA A 37 -7.77 0.28 17.10
N ASP A 38 -8.15 1.50 16.72
CA ASP A 38 -9.46 1.78 16.12
C ASP A 38 -9.59 1.18 14.71
N GLU A 39 -8.49 1.18 13.96
CA GLU A 39 -8.41 0.66 12.60
C GLU A 39 -7.05 0.01 12.33
N MET A 40 -7.05 -1.01 11.47
CA MET A 40 -5.82 -1.64 10.96
C MET A 40 -6.01 -2.09 9.52
N PHE A 41 -4.93 -2.11 8.75
CA PHE A 41 -4.91 -2.58 7.38
C PHE A 41 -3.54 -3.14 6.98
N PHE A 42 -3.52 -3.99 5.96
CA PHE A 42 -2.29 -4.37 5.26
C PHE A 42 -1.95 -3.36 4.17
N ALA A 43 -0.66 -3.17 3.92
CA ALA A 43 -0.14 -2.38 2.80
C ALA A 43 0.83 -3.24 1.98
N GLY A 44 0.55 -3.44 0.69
CA GLY A 44 1.45 -4.18 -0.21
C GLY A 44 1.02 -4.07 -1.66
N THR A 45 1.87 -4.42 -2.63
CA THR A 45 1.51 -4.27 -4.05
C THR A 45 0.32 -5.15 -4.45
N ALA A 46 0.28 -6.40 -3.99
CA ALA A 46 -0.82 -7.32 -4.29
C ALA A 46 -1.99 -7.19 -3.28
N ALA A 47 -1.69 -6.83 -2.04
CA ALA A 47 -2.70 -6.65 -0.99
C ALA A 47 -3.32 -5.23 -1.00
N GLU A 48 -2.73 -4.33 -1.77
CA GLU A 48 -3.07 -2.90 -1.84
C GLU A 48 -3.16 -2.31 -0.44
N ILE A 49 -4.27 -1.65 -0.11
CA ILE A 49 -4.66 -1.28 1.24
C ILE A 49 -5.83 -2.17 1.63
N THR A 50 -5.61 -3.21 2.46
CA THR A 50 -6.67 -4.17 2.82
C THR A 50 -7.04 -4.06 4.30
N PRO A 51 -8.28 -3.68 4.66
CA PRO A 51 -8.72 -3.56 6.05
C PRO A 51 -8.64 -4.89 6.82
N ILE A 52 -8.23 -4.82 8.08
CA ILE A 52 -8.16 -5.97 8.99
C ILE A 52 -9.34 -5.91 9.96
N ARG A 53 -10.20 -6.93 9.91
CA ARG A 53 -11.37 -7.06 10.80
C ARG A 53 -11.00 -7.50 12.22
N SER A 54 -10.03 -8.39 12.36
CA SER A 54 -9.65 -8.99 13.63
C SER A 54 -8.22 -9.54 13.59
N VAL A 55 -7.57 -9.56 14.76
CA VAL A 55 -6.27 -10.19 14.98
C VAL A 55 -6.41 -11.15 16.16
N ASP A 56 -5.94 -12.39 16.02
CA ASP A 56 -6.07 -13.43 17.06
C ASP A 56 -7.51 -13.62 17.59
N LYS A 57 -8.49 -13.50 16.70
CA LYS A 57 -9.94 -13.53 17.02
C LYS A 57 -10.44 -12.34 17.85
N GLN A 58 -9.58 -11.39 18.21
CA GLN A 58 -9.96 -10.12 18.81
C GLN A 58 -10.35 -9.14 17.72
N GLN A 59 -11.52 -8.52 17.86
CA GLN A 59 -12.03 -7.54 16.92
C GLN A 59 -11.18 -6.25 16.99
N VAL A 60 -10.80 -5.71 15.83
CA VAL A 60 -10.13 -4.41 15.74
C VAL A 60 -11.22 -3.35 15.57
N GLY A 61 -11.24 -2.33 16.43
CA GLY A 61 -12.25 -1.28 16.45
C GLY A 61 -13.69 -1.81 16.30
N ASN A 62 -14.38 -1.37 15.25
CA ASN A 62 -15.75 -1.80 14.94
C ASN A 62 -15.84 -3.08 14.08
N GLY A 63 -14.71 -3.72 13.77
CA GLY A 63 -14.62 -4.94 12.95
C GLY A 63 -15.01 -4.75 11.48
N ARG A 64 -14.96 -3.52 10.98
CA ARG A 64 -15.23 -3.14 9.58
C ARG A 64 -14.16 -2.17 9.09
N ARG A 65 -14.20 -1.83 7.81
CA ARG A 65 -13.43 -0.70 7.28
C ARG A 65 -13.85 0.58 7.99
N GLY A 66 -12.89 1.27 8.59
CA GLY A 66 -13.12 2.57 9.22
C GLY A 66 -12.81 3.74 8.27
N PRO A 67 -13.14 4.98 8.69
CA PRO A 67 -13.01 6.18 7.87
C PRO A 67 -11.58 6.50 7.45
N VAL A 68 -10.57 6.22 8.28
CA VAL A 68 -9.16 6.53 7.93
C VAL A 68 -8.68 5.58 6.84
N THR A 69 -8.95 4.28 7.00
CA THR A 69 -8.61 3.26 6.01
C THR A 69 -9.33 3.52 4.69
N GLU A 70 -10.59 3.94 4.73
CA GLU A 70 -11.36 4.30 3.54
C GLU A 70 -10.80 5.53 2.83
N ALA A 71 -10.43 6.58 3.57
CA ALA A 71 -9.81 7.77 2.99
C ALA A 71 -8.48 7.44 2.31
N LEU A 72 -7.63 6.61 2.96
CA LEU A 72 -6.35 6.16 2.40
C LEU A 72 -6.53 5.24 1.20
N GLN A 73 -7.47 4.29 1.27
CA GLN A 73 -7.84 3.45 0.13
C GLN A 73 -8.20 4.30 -1.07
N ARG A 74 -9.13 5.25 -0.90
CA ARG A 74 -9.57 6.13 -1.97
C ARG A 74 -8.40 6.92 -2.55
N ALA A 75 -7.63 7.63 -1.72
CA ALA A 75 -6.50 8.42 -2.19
C ALA A 75 -5.47 7.56 -2.95
N PHE A 76 -5.22 6.33 -2.51
CA PHE A 76 -4.32 5.40 -3.18
C PHE A 76 -4.86 4.96 -4.54
N PHE A 77 -6.12 4.53 -4.61
CA PHE A 77 -6.76 4.10 -5.86
C PHE A 77 -6.91 5.23 -6.87
N ASP A 78 -7.28 6.42 -6.41
CA ASP A 78 -7.40 7.61 -7.24
C ASP A 78 -6.06 7.88 -7.97
N VAL A 79 -4.92 7.71 -7.28
CA VAL A 79 -3.59 7.86 -7.88
C VAL A 79 -3.25 6.68 -8.81
N ILE A 80 -3.34 5.42 -8.37
CA ILE A 80 -2.87 4.29 -9.20
C ILE A 80 -3.72 4.04 -10.44
N ASN A 81 -5.01 4.42 -10.40
CA ASN A 81 -5.91 4.36 -11.55
C ASN A 81 -5.78 5.59 -12.47
N GLY A 82 -5.01 6.61 -12.08
CA GLY A 82 -4.88 7.86 -12.82
C GLY A 82 -6.16 8.70 -12.84
N GLU A 83 -7.01 8.58 -11.82
CA GLU A 83 -8.22 9.40 -11.65
C GLU A 83 -7.89 10.82 -11.19
N VAL A 84 -6.73 10.99 -10.55
CA VAL A 84 -6.15 12.29 -10.19
C VAL A 84 -4.77 12.48 -10.83
N PRO A 85 -4.32 13.73 -11.03
CA PRO A 85 -2.95 13.99 -11.44
C PRO A 85 -1.95 13.35 -10.46
N ASP A 86 -0.98 12.62 -10.99
CA ASP A 86 0.09 12.02 -10.21
C ASP A 86 1.09 13.09 -9.74
N SER A 87 0.76 13.71 -8.61
CA SER A 87 1.59 14.75 -7.98
C SER A 87 2.93 14.23 -7.46
N HIS A 88 3.08 12.92 -7.29
CA HIS A 88 4.28 12.28 -6.72
C HIS A 88 5.18 11.62 -7.77
N GLY A 89 4.75 11.56 -9.04
CA GLY A 89 5.51 10.95 -10.12
C GLY A 89 5.68 9.44 -9.98
N TRP A 90 4.71 8.74 -9.39
CA TRP A 90 4.71 7.29 -9.23
C TRP A 90 4.33 6.50 -10.49
N LEU A 91 3.58 7.11 -11.41
CA LEU A 91 3.05 6.43 -12.59
C LEU A 91 4.03 6.50 -13.76
N THR A 92 4.30 5.33 -14.35
CA THR A 92 4.91 5.23 -15.67
C THR A 92 3.84 4.80 -16.66
N TYR A 93 3.35 5.75 -17.46
CA TYR A 93 2.38 5.45 -18.50
C TYR A 93 3.02 4.59 -19.61
N VAL A 94 2.30 3.57 -20.05
CA VAL A 94 2.72 2.70 -21.15
C VAL A 94 1.63 2.76 -22.20
N TYR A 95 1.91 3.41 -23.32
CA TYR A 95 0.93 3.51 -24.40
C TYR A 95 0.96 2.23 -25.25
N PRO A 96 -0.19 1.77 -25.79
CA PRO A 96 -0.25 0.55 -26.58
C PRO A 96 0.74 0.50 -27.77
N ALA A 97 1.00 1.65 -28.40
CA ALA A 97 1.99 1.75 -29.47
C ALA A 97 3.44 1.54 -28.97
N GLU A 98 3.75 1.95 -27.74
CA GLU A 98 5.07 1.75 -27.11
C GLU A 98 5.22 0.34 -26.52
N ALA A 99 4.13 -0.29 -26.08
CA ALA A 99 4.13 -1.68 -25.66
C ALA A 99 4.56 -2.61 -26.81
N ALA A 100 4.17 -2.29 -28.05
CA ALA A 100 4.61 -3.01 -29.25
C ALA A 100 6.10 -2.79 -29.59
N LEU A 101 6.74 -1.75 -29.04
CA LEU A 101 8.17 -1.44 -29.23
C LEU A 101 9.07 -2.09 -28.16
N ARG A 102 8.49 -2.63 -27.08
CA ARG A 102 9.26 -3.37 -26.07
C ARG A 102 9.55 -4.75 -26.61
N GLU A 103 10.81 -5.04 -26.95
CA GLU A 103 11.22 -6.42 -27.20
C GLU A 103 10.83 -7.26 -25.97
N PRO A 104 10.23 -8.45 -26.15
CA PRO A 104 9.95 -9.33 -25.04
C PRO A 104 11.25 -9.58 -24.31
N ALA A 105 11.29 -9.27 -23.00
CA ALA A 105 12.46 -9.48 -22.17
C ALA A 105 12.94 -10.91 -22.40
N LYS A 106 14.15 -11.07 -22.97
CA LYS A 106 14.72 -12.39 -23.27
C LYS A 106 14.60 -13.22 -22.01
N ALA A 107 13.85 -14.33 -22.10
CA ALA A 107 13.73 -15.28 -21.02
C ALA A 107 15.14 -15.58 -20.51
N VAL A 108 15.38 -15.35 -19.22
CA VAL A 108 16.66 -15.66 -18.59
C VAL A 108 16.82 -17.17 -18.68
N ALA A 109 17.49 -17.62 -19.73
CA ALA A 109 17.88 -18.99 -19.93
C ALA A 109 18.90 -19.32 -18.84
N GLY A 110 18.41 -19.81 -17.70
CA GLY A 110 19.22 -20.39 -16.66
C GLY A 110 20.00 -21.56 -17.23
N LYS A 111 21.30 -21.38 -17.44
CA LYS A 111 22.26 -22.48 -17.50
C LYS A 111 22.27 -23.13 -16.11
N ILE A 112 21.46 -24.17 -15.94
CA ILE A 112 21.67 -25.15 -14.87
C ILE A 112 22.81 -26.06 -15.36
N ARG A 113 23.83 -26.17 -14.51
CA ARG A 113 25.00 -27.04 -14.69
C ARG A 113 24.60 -28.51 -14.79
#